data_AF-A0A1Q3DI39-F1
#
_entry.id   AF-A0A1Q3DI39-F1
#
_cell.length_a   1.000
_cell.length_b   1.000
_cell.length_c   1.000
_cell.angle_alpha   90.00
_cell.angle_beta   90.00
_cell.angle_gamma   90.00
#
_symmetry.space_group_name_H-M   'P 1'
#
loop_
_entity.id
_entity.type
_entity.pdbx_description
1 polymer ?
#
loop_
_entity_poly.entity_id
_entity_poly.type
_entity_poly.pdbx_seq_one_letter_code
_entity_poly.pdbx_strand_id
1 'polypeptide(L)'
;MKVYWSSIFLLPSEVIKECERMMRRFMWGGNGNSFKQSLVKWSKVCLPWQGGGLGIKPMKAWNQALLLKQIWNLLTDHSLWVQWCKLKLIRKHSFWKTPSTGPLSWSWRQILLL
;
A
#
# COMPACT_ATOMS: atom_id res chain seq x y z
N MET A 1 -8.35 -7.46 7.98
CA MET A 1 -6.95 -7.87 7.70
C MET A 1 -6.04 -6.75 8.18
N LYS A 2 -5.17 -6.99 9.18
CA LYS A 2 -4.24 -5.95 9.66
C LYS A 2 -3.10 -5.84 8.66
N VAL A 3 -3.05 -4.76 7.89
CA VAL A 3 -2.07 -4.53 6.81
C VAL A 3 -1.08 -3.44 7.21
N TYR A 4 -0.51 -3.58 8.40
CA TYR A 4 0.30 -2.56 9.09
C TYR A 4 1.42 -1.97 8.21
N TRP A 5 2.21 -2.84 7.57
CA TRP A 5 3.31 -2.39 6.72
C TRP A 5 2.82 -1.58 5.51
N SER A 6 1.73 -2.01 4.86
CA SER A 6 1.17 -1.29 3.72
C SER A 6 0.42 0.00 4.09
N SER A 7 0.11 0.23 5.37
CA SER A 7 -0.45 1.51 5.82
C SER A 7 0.62 2.55 6.15
N ILE A 8 1.88 2.14 6.28
CA ILE A 8 2.98 3.03 6.71
C ILE A 8 3.98 3.26 5.58
N PHE A 9 4.23 2.24 4.76
CA PHE A 9 5.26 2.27 3.73
C PHE A 9 4.66 2.10 2.34
N LEU A 10 5.22 2.80 1.36
CA LEU A 10 5.07 2.42 -0.03
C LEU A 10 5.90 1.16 -0.25
N LEU A 11 5.23 0.03 -0.48
CA LEU A 11 5.90 -1.26 -0.61
C LEU A 11 6.68 -1.30 -1.93
N PRO A 12 7.95 -1.78 -1.92
CA PRO A 12 8.70 -2.01 -3.14
C PRO A 12 7.95 -2.95 -4.08
N SER A 13 8.09 -2.71 -5.39
CA SER A 13 7.45 -3.51 -6.43
C SER A 13 7.77 -5.00 -6.33
N GLU A 14 9.01 -5.36 -5.97
CA GLU A 14 9.42 -6.76 -5.80
C GLU A 14 8.75 -7.44 -4.61
N VAL A 15 8.55 -6.73 -3.50
CA VAL A 15 7.80 -7.24 -2.33
C VAL A 15 6.35 -7.50 -2.72
N ILE A 16 5.73 -6.56 -3.45
CA ILE A 16 4.37 -6.72 -3.96
C ILE A 16 4.29 -7.95 -4.88
N LYS A 17 5.22 -8.10 -5.82
CA LYS A 17 5.28 -9.25 -6.73
C LYS A 17 5.44 -10.58 -5.99
N GLU A 18 6.26 -10.62 -4.93
CA GLU A 18 6.45 -11.81 -4.10
C GLU A 18 5.16 -12.18 -3.37
N CYS A 19 4.50 -11.20 -2.75
CA CYS A 19 3.22 -11.41 -2.09
C CYS A 19 2.15 -11.91 -3.07
N GLU A 20 2.01 -11.29 -4.24
CA GLU A 20 1.08 -11.75 -5.29
C GLU A 20 1.47 -13.14 -5.82
N ARG A 21 2.75 -13.50 -5.83
CA ARG A 21 3.20 -14.86 -6.18
C ARG A 21 2.78 -15.87 -5.13
N MET A 22 2.94 -15.57 -3.84
CA MET A 22 2.48 -16.43 -2.74
C MET A 22 0.96 -16.60 -2.78
N MET A 23 0.19 -15.52 -3.01
CA MET A 23 -1.27 -15.60 -3.16
C MET A 23 -1.68 -16.48 -4.34
N ARG A 24 -1.01 -16.35 -5.49
CA ARG A 24 -1.26 -17.21 -6.66
C ARG A 24 -0.93 -18.67 -6.39
N ARG A 25 0.20 -18.93 -5.72
CA ARG A 25 0.60 -20.28 -5.32
C ARG A 25 -0.40 -20.89 -4.34
N PHE A 26 -0.90 -20.12 -3.38
CA PHE A 26 -1.95 -20.60 -2.49
C PHE A 26 -3.22 -20.97 -3.26
N MET A 27 -3.64 -20.10 -4.20
CA MET A 27 -4.88 -20.29 -4.94
C MET A 27 -4.84 -21.48 -5.91
N TRP A 28 -3.72 -21.65 -6.64
CA TRP A 28 -3.60 -22.67 -7.69
C TRP A 28 -2.70 -23.85 -7.32
N GLY A 29 -1.93 -23.79 -6.25
CA GLY A 29 -0.88 -24.76 -5.91
C GLY A 29 -1.35 -26.04 -5.22
N GLY A 30 -2.59 -26.12 -4.70
CA GLY A 30 -3.04 -27.29 -3.95
C GLY A 30 -2.18 -27.63 -2.72
N ASN A 31 -2.30 -28.86 -2.21
CA ASN A 31 -1.75 -29.28 -0.91
C ASN A 31 -0.30 -29.81 -0.95
N GLY A 32 0.52 -29.42 -1.93
CA GLY A 32 1.90 -29.92 -2.01
C GLY A 32 2.83 -29.04 -2.84
N ASN A 33 4.14 -29.30 -2.73
CA ASN A 33 5.26 -28.64 -3.43
C ASN A 33 5.17 -28.65 -4.98
N SER A 34 4.05 -29.07 -5.57
CA SER A 34 3.82 -29.05 -7.01
C SER A 34 3.46 -27.65 -7.48
N PHE A 35 4.36 -27.04 -8.26
CA PHE A 35 4.12 -25.75 -8.91
C PHE A 35 3.09 -25.91 -10.04
N LYS A 36 1.80 -25.71 -9.75
CA LYS A 36 0.77 -25.64 -10.79
C LYS A 36 0.78 -24.25 -11.42
N GLN A 37 0.92 -24.19 -12.73
CA GLN A 37 0.96 -22.95 -13.48
C GLN A 37 -0.40 -22.24 -13.36
N SER A 38 -0.38 -20.93 -13.16
CA SER A 38 -1.60 -20.14 -13.06
C SER A 38 -2.32 -20.13 -14.40
N LEU A 39 -3.54 -20.65 -14.45
CA LEU A 39 -4.36 -20.73 -15.67
C LEU A 39 -5.01 -19.39 -16.05
N VAL A 40 -5.01 -18.41 -15.14
CA VAL A 40 -5.68 -17.12 -15.30
C VAL A 40 -4.73 -16.00 -14.94
N LYS A 41 -4.62 -14.97 -15.80
CA LYS A 41 -3.83 -13.76 -15.51
C LYS A 41 -4.29 -13.13 -14.19
N TRP A 42 -3.35 -12.78 -13.32
CA TRP A 42 -3.64 -12.19 -12.01
C TRP A 42 -4.53 -10.94 -12.09
N SER A 43 -4.33 -10.11 -13.12
CA SER A 43 -5.15 -8.93 -13.37
C SER A 43 -6.64 -9.25 -13.58
N LYS A 44 -6.96 -10.40 -14.20
CA LYS A 44 -8.36 -10.85 -14.35
C LYS A 44 -8.95 -11.33 -13.03
N VAL A 45 -8.15 -12.01 -12.21
CA VAL A 45 -8.57 -12.44 -10.87
C VAL A 45 -8.90 -11.22 -9.99
N CYS A 46 -8.14 -10.14 -10.12
CA CYS A 46 -8.35 -8.92 -9.35
C CYS A 46 -9.57 -8.08 -9.78
N LEU A 47 -10.25 -8.44 -10.87
CA LEU A 47 -11.46 -7.74 -11.28
C LEU A 47 -12.59 -7.94 -10.24
N PRO A 48 -13.54 -6.98 -10.13
CA PRO A 48 -14.74 -7.18 -9.33
C PRO A 48 -15.53 -8.42 -9.75
N TRP A 49 -16.41 -8.90 -8.88
CA TRP A 49 -17.30 -10.03 -9.18
C TRP A 49 -18.14 -9.79 -10.43
N GLN A 50 -18.67 -8.57 -10.58
CA GLN A 50 -19.43 -8.13 -11.76
C GLN A 50 -18.60 -8.16 -13.05
N GLY A 51 -17.27 -8.06 -12.94
CA GLY A 51 -16.32 -8.15 -14.06
C GLY A 51 -15.78 -9.56 -14.29
N GLY A 52 -16.35 -10.59 -13.64
CA GLY A 52 -15.92 -11.97 -13.77
C GLY A 52 -14.61 -12.31 -13.06
N GLY A 53 -14.16 -11.47 -12.12
CA GLY A 53 -13.01 -11.73 -11.24
C GLY A 53 -13.44 -12.15 -9.83
N LEU A 54 -12.46 -12.33 -8.94
CA LEU A 54 -12.68 -12.70 -7.53
C LEU A 54 -12.78 -11.50 -6.59
N GLY A 55 -12.68 -10.27 -7.11
CA GLY A 55 -12.75 -9.04 -6.32
C GLY A 55 -11.51 -8.77 -5.46
N ILE A 56 -10.43 -9.53 -5.63
CA ILE A 56 -9.18 -9.35 -4.89
C ILE A 56 -8.56 -8.00 -5.29
N LYS A 57 -8.35 -7.11 -4.32
CA LYS A 57 -7.73 -5.82 -4.61
C LYS A 57 -6.25 -6.00 -5.01
N PRO A 58 -5.80 -5.42 -6.14
CA PRO A 58 -4.39 -5.47 -6.51
C PRO A 58 -3.56 -4.77 -5.44
N MET A 59 -2.49 -5.42 -4.98
CA MET A 59 -1.76 -4.99 -3.78
C MET A 59 -1.13 -3.61 -3.94
N LYS A 60 -0.65 -3.28 -5.15
CA LYS A 60 -0.12 -1.95 -5.46
C LYS A 60 -1.15 -0.85 -5.23
N ALA A 61 -2.35 -1.00 -5.79
CA ALA A 61 -3.42 -0.02 -5.65
C ALA A 61 -3.91 0.07 -4.20
N TRP A 62 -3.97 -1.08 -3.51
CA TRP A 62 -4.37 -1.13 -2.11
C TRP A 62 -3.38 -0.39 -1.20
N ASN A 63 -2.08 -0.59 -1.42
CA ASN A 63 -1.03 0.11 -0.67
C ASN A 63 -1.08 1.63 -0.90
N GLN A 64 -1.23 2.08 -2.15
CA GLN A 64 -1.42 3.50 -2.45
C GLN A 64 -2.67 4.08 -1.78
N ALA A 65 -3.80 3.37 -1.83
CA ALA A 65 -5.03 3.81 -1.19
C ALA A 65 -4.89 3.93 0.34
N LEU A 66 -4.18 3.01 0.99
CA LEU A 66 -3.91 3.09 2.42
C LEU A 66 -3.01 4.27 2.78
N LEU A 67 -2.02 4.59 1.96
CA LEU A 67 -1.16 5.75 2.18
C LEU A 67 -1.94 7.06 1.95
N LEU A 68 -2.80 7.13 0.94
CA LEU A 68 -3.71 8.26 0.74
C LEU A 68 -4.67 8.42 1.93
N LYS A 69 -5.17 7.33 2.50
CA LYS A 69 -5.96 7.38 3.74
C LYS A 69 -5.14 7.95 4.91
N GLN A 70 -3.86 7.60 5.01
CA GLN A 70 -2.98 8.15 6.04
C GLN A 70 -2.74 9.66 5.85
N ILE A 71 -2.58 10.11 4.60
CA ILE A 71 -2.49 11.54 4.26
C ILE A 71 -3.80 12.25 4.61
N TRP A 72 -4.94 11.64 4.28
CA TRP A 72 -6.25 12.19 4.64
C TRP A 72 -6.38 12.37 6.16
N ASN A 73 -6.04 11.34 6.94
CA ASN A 73 -6.03 11.43 8.39
C ASN A 73 -5.09 12.54 8.90
N LEU A 74 -3.91 12.68 8.32
CA LEU A 74 -2.97 13.75 8.66
C LEU A 74 -3.58 15.16 8.47
N LEU A 75 -4.47 15.31 7.49
CA LEU A 75 -5.16 16.57 7.20
C LEU A 75 -6.37 16.79 8.11
N THR A 76 -7.19 15.76 8.34
CA THR A 76 -8.50 15.89 8.99
C THR A 76 -8.55 15.51 10.46
N ASP A 77 -7.65 14.65 10.94
CA ASP A 77 -7.68 14.10 12.29
C ASP A 77 -6.86 14.95 13.29
N HIS A 78 -7.11 14.72 14.58
CA HIS A 78 -6.47 15.38 15.72
C HIS A 78 -5.73 14.41 16.66
N SER A 79 -5.49 13.17 16.22
CA SER A 79 -4.71 12.20 16.99
C SER A 79 -3.29 12.71 17.32
N LEU A 80 -2.70 12.17 18.40
CA LEU A 80 -1.36 12.55 18.88
C LEU A 80 -0.28 12.42 17.78
N TRP A 81 -0.39 11.38 16.94
CA TRP A 81 0.52 11.20 15.80
C TRP A 81 0.40 12.36 14.81
N VAL A 82 -0.82 12.79 14.48
CA VAL A 82 -1.06 13.92 13.57
C VAL A 82 -0.54 15.22 14.16
N GLN A 83 -0.77 15.47 15.45
CA GLN A 83 -0.23 16.66 16.14
C GLN A 83 1.30 16.68 16.11
N TRP A 84 1.94 15.53 16.39
CA TRP A 84 3.39 15.40 16.31
C TRP A 84 3.91 15.63 14.88
N CYS A 85 3.27 15.04 13.87
CA CYS A 85 3.64 15.25 12.47
C CYS A 85 3.48 16.72 12.05
N LYS A 86 2.39 17.38 12.47
CA LYS A 86 2.18 18.81 12.24
C LYS A 86 3.27 19.66 12.89
N LEU A 87 3.66 19.35 14.12
CA LEU A 87 4.69 20.10 14.85
C LEU A 87 6.13 19.86 14.36
N LYS A 88 6.48 18.62 13.99
CA LYS A 88 7.86 18.23 13.66
C LYS A 88 8.15 18.11 12.18
N LEU A 89 7.22 17.56 11.39
CA LEU A 89 7.44 17.27 9.97
C LEU A 89 6.93 18.40 9.06
N ILE A 90 5.68 18.83 9.25
CA ILE A 90 5.04 19.85 8.41
C ILE A 90 5.38 21.27 8.89
N ARG A 91 5.48 21.46 10.21
CA ARG A 91 5.78 22.72 10.90
C ARG A 91 4.78 23.82 10.51
N LYS A 92 5.24 24.87 9.81
CA LYS A 92 4.41 25.99 9.35
C LYS A 92 4.03 25.89 7.87
N HIS A 93 4.43 24.83 7.17
CA HIS A 93 4.12 24.65 5.76
C HIS A 93 2.74 23.98 5.59
N SER A 94 2.12 24.15 4.42
CA SER A 94 1.05 23.24 4.01
C SER A 94 1.67 21.90 3.62
N PHE A 95 0.98 20.78 3.85
CA PHE A 95 1.45 19.44 3.47
C PHE A 95 2.06 19.40 2.06
N TRP A 96 1.34 19.93 1.06
CA TRP A 96 1.75 19.98 -0.36
C TRP A 96 2.95 20.89 -0.69
N LYS A 97 3.35 21.78 0.23
CA LYS A 97 4.50 22.68 0.08
C LYS A 97 5.66 22.27 0.98
N THR A 98 5.54 21.15 1.68
CA THR A 98 6.59 20.66 2.56
C THR A 98 7.76 20.15 1.70
N PRO A 99 8.99 20.63 1.92
CA PRO A 99 10.13 20.14 1.14
C PRO A 99 10.35 18.65 1.43
N SER A 100 10.57 17.87 0.37
CA SER A 100 10.96 16.46 0.46
C SER A 100 12.46 16.26 0.70
N THR A 101 13.21 17.37 0.82
CA THR A 101 14.66 17.41 1.02
C THR A 101 15.00 17.57 2.51
N GLY A 102 16.17 17.06 2.94
CA GLY A 102 16.64 17.11 4.34
C GLY A 102 16.58 15.76 5.07
N PRO A 103 16.82 15.72 6.40
CA PRO A 103 16.93 14.50 7.21
C PRO A 103 15.54 13.90 7.54
N LEU A 104 14.73 13.68 6.52
CA LEU A 104 13.43 13.02 6.61
C LEU A 104 13.60 11.52 6.41
N SER A 105 12.78 10.73 7.11
CA SER A 105 12.75 9.28 6.88
C SER A 105 12.33 8.97 5.44
N TRP A 106 12.85 7.86 4.90
CA TRP A 106 12.50 7.42 3.55
C TRP A 106 10.98 7.24 3.39
N SER A 107 10.31 6.67 4.39
CA SER A 107 8.86 6.49 4.39
C SER A 107 8.10 7.80 4.29
N TRP A 108 8.53 8.83 5.02
CA TRP A 108 7.90 10.15 4.95
C TRP A 108 8.08 10.80 3.58
N ARG A 109 9.25 10.66 2.97
CA ARG A 109 9.48 11.15 1.60
C ARG A 109 8.54 10.48 0.60
N GLN A 110 8.31 9.17 0.73
CA GLN A 110 7.36 8.47 -0.15
C GLN A 110 5.92 8.95 0.05
N ILE A 111 5.52 9.29 1.29
CA ILE A 111 4.21 9.87 1.57
C ILE A 111 4.07 11.27 0.93
N LEU A 112 5.14 12.08 0.95
CA LEU A 112 5.14 13.41 0.33
C LEU A 112 5.16 13.37 -1.21
N LEU A 113 5.68 12.29 -1.80
CA LEU A 113 5.83 12.12 -3.25
C LEU A 113 4.69 11.29 -3.89
N LEU A 114 3.69 10.90 -3.09
CA LEU A 114 2.55 10.09 -3.51
C LEU A 114 1.51 10.92 -4.25
#